data_AF-A0A9E1KJQ3-F1
#
_entry.id   AF-A0A9E1KJQ3-F1
#
_cell.length_a   1.000
_cell.length_b   1.000
_cell.length_c   1.000
_cell.angle_alpha   90.00
_cell.angle_beta   90.00
_cell.angle_gamma   90.00
#
_symmetry.space_group_name_H-M   'P 1'
#
loop_
_entity.id
_entity.type
_entity.pdbx_description
1 polymer ?
#
loop_
_entity_poly.entity_id
_entity_poly.type
_entity_poly.pdbx_seq_one_letter_code
_entity_poly.pdbx_strand_id
1 'polypeptide(L)'
;MQTTLTAARPPGRFGALKFADDGVTVDRFQEKPEGDGGWINGGFFVLSPEVFSQIDGDGASWEGHSLPDLARDGQLMAYHHRGFWQPMDTLRDKDLLERLWNSGNAPWKVW
;
A
#
# COMPACT_ATOMS: atom_id res chain seq x y z
N MET A 1 -10.42 -10.09 17.66
CA MET A 1 -9.68 -9.56 16.50
C MET A 1 -10.49 -9.93 15.28
N GLN A 2 -10.97 -8.94 14.52
CA GLN A 2 -11.93 -9.19 13.44
C GLN A 2 -11.33 -9.00 12.05
N THR A 3 -10.31 -8.13 11.90
CA THR A 3 -9.73 -7.82 10.59
C THR A 3 -8.20 -7.75 10.66
N THR A 4 -7.53 -8.37 9.69
CA THR A 4 -6.14 -8.08 9.34
C THR A 4 -6.10 -7.51 7.94
N LEU A 5 -5.35 -6.44 7.72
CA LEU A 5 -5.02 -5.96 6.39
C LEU A 5 -3.52 -6.11 6.13
N THR A 6 -3.16 -6.17 4.85
CA THR A 6 -1.77 -6.08 4.44
C THR A 6 -1.34 -4.62 4.39
N ALA A 7 -0.39 -4.24 5.23
CA ALA A 7 0.32 -2.98 5.14
C ALA A 7 1.41 -3.11 4.08
N ALA A 8 1.34 -2.28 3.03
CA ALA A 8 2.29 -2.25 1.93
C ALA A 8 3.03 -0.92 1.86
N ARG A 9 4.16 -0.90 1.14
CA ARG A 9 4.88 0.34 0.83
C ARG A 9 4.59 0.73 -0.61
N PRO A 10 4.06 1.94 -0.88
CA PRO A 10 3.86 2.37 -2.24
C PRO A 10 5.21 2.65 -2.92
N PRO A 11 5.28 2.53 -4.26
CA PRO A 11 6.41 3.05 -5.01
C PRO A 11 6.52 4.56 -4.79
N GLY A 12 7.75 5.07 -4.69
CA GLY A 12 7.99 6.51 -4.61
C GLY A 12 7.38 7.21 -5.83
N ARG A 13 6.52 8.20 -5.58
CA ARG A 13 5.92 8.99 -6.68
C ARG A 13 6.87 10.09 -7.18
N PHE A 14 7.69 10.62 -6.28
CA PHE A 14 8.58 11.75 -6.51
C PHE A 14 10.03 11.39 -6.20
N GLY A 15 10.96 12.23 -6.66
CA GLY A 15 12.36 12.15 -6.26
C GLY A 15 12.54 12.59 -4.81
N ALA A 16 13.27 11.80 -4.03
CA ALA A 16 13.64 12.13 -2.67
C ALA A 16 14.95 12.93 -2.65
N LEU A 17 14.97 13.97 -1.83
CA LEU A 17 16.13 14.81 -1.61
C LEU A 17 16.64 14.59 -0.19
N LYS A 18 17.95 14.33 -0.08
CA LYS A 18 18.67 14.44 1.19
C LYS A 18 19.55 15.67 1.12
N PHE A 19 19.30 16.62 2.02
CA PHE A 19 20.10 17.83 2.14
C PHE A 19 21.30 17.60 3.06
N ALA A 20 22.37 18.37 2.85
CA ALA A 20 23.47 18.52 3.80
C ALA A 20 23.02 19.36 5.02
N ASP A 21 23.87 19.46 6.04
CA ASP A 21 23.57 20.18 7.29
C ASP A 21 23.26 21.68 7.08
N ASP A 22 23.70 22.26 5.96
CA ASP A 22 23.39 23.64 5.57
C ASP A 22 21.93 23.84 5.10
N GLY A 23 21.18 22.75 4.88
CA GLY A 23 19.79 22.75 4.45
C GLY A 23 19.55 23.27 3.03
N VAL A 24 20.60 23.57 2.27
CA VAL A 24 20.52 24.15 0.91
C VAL A 24 21.16 23.21 -0.10
N THR A 25 22.30 22.62 0.25
CA THR A 25 23.03 21.72 -0.64
C THR A 25 22.37 20.34 -0.65
N VAL A 26 22.09 19.80 -1.84
CA VAL A 26 21.57 18.44 -2.00
C VAL A 26 22.75 17.45 -1.96
N ASP A 27 22.83 16.67 -0.89
CA ASP A 27 23.83 15.59 -0.70
C ASP A 27 23.46 14.33 -1.51
N ARG A 28 22.15 14.01 -1.61
CA ARG A 28 21.65 12.94 -2.49
C ARG A 28 20.32 13.28 -3.14
N PHE A 29 20.19 12.86 -4.39
CA PHE A 29 18.94 12.79 -5.14
C PHE A 29 18.65 11.33 -5.48
N GLN A 30 17.46 10.83 -5.12
CA GLN A 30 17.01 9.50 -5.52
C GLN A 30 15.65 9.60 -6.20
N GLU A 31 15.60 9.33 -7.50
CA GLU A 31 14.34 9.34 -8.25
C GLU A 31 13.50 8.12 -7.85
N LYS A 32 12.32 8.38 -7.27
CA LYS A 32 11.31 7.37 -6.90
C LYS A 32 11.86 6.24 -6.01
N PRO A 33 12.34 6.54 -4.79
CA PRO A 33 12.77 5.49 -3.88
C PRO A 33 11.61 4.56 -3.53
N GLU A 34 11.88 3.26 -3.41
CA GLU A 34 10.92 2.35 -2.80
C GLU A 34 10.74 2.69 -1.31
N GLY A 35 9.52 2.99 -0.89
CA GLY A 35 9.20 3.13 0.53
C GLY A 35 9.63 4.44 1.19
N ASP A 36 9.75 5.54 0.44
CA ASP A 36 9.87 6.89 1.02
C ASP A 36 8.54 7.42 1.61
N GLY A 37 7.44 6.68 1.37
CA GLY A 37 6.16 6.86 2.03
C GLY A 37 5.97 5.90 3.22
N GLY A 38 5.14 6.29 4.18
CA GLY A 38 4.68 5.41 5.25
C GLY A 38 3.94 4.16 4.76
N TRP A 39 3.65 3.25 5.68
CA TRP A 39 2.83 2.08 5.39
C TRP A 39 1.40 2.49 5.01
N ILE A 40 0.87 1.88 3.94
CA ILE A 40 -0.51 2.11 3.47
C ILE A 40 -1.31 0.82 3.48
N ASN A 41 -2.63 0.93 3.40
CA ASN A 41 -3.52 -0.20 3.16
C ASN A 41 -3.26 -0.79 1.76
N GLY A 42 -2.73 -2.02 1.72
CA GLY A 42 -2.41 -2.75 0.49
C GLY A 42 -3.54 -3.62 -0.06
N GLY A 43 -4.72 -3.61 0.57
CA GLY A 43 -5.97 -4.19 0.03
C GLY A 43 -6.18 -5.70 0.21
N PHE A 44 -5.17 -6.45 0.66
CA PHE A 44 -5.32 -7.88 0.96
C PHE A 44 -5.73 -8.09 2.42
N PHE A 45 -6.96 -8.57 2.63
CA PHE A 45 -7.56 -8.73 3.94
C PHE A 45 -7.73 -10.19 4.36
N VAL A 46 -7.66 -10.43 5.66
CA VAL A 46 -8.16 -11.64 6.33
C VAL A 46 -9.22 -11.19 7.33
N LEU A 47 -10.45 -11.65 7.13
CA LEU A 47 -11.64 -11.17 7.85
C LEU A 47 -12.28 -12.31 8.64
N SER A 48 -12.66 -12.02 9.88
CA SER A 48 -13.66 -12.81 10.60
C SER A 48 -15.04 -12.52 10.00
N PRO A 49 -15.93 -13.52 9.84
CA PRO A 49 -17.31 -13.29 9.40
C PRO A 49 -18.09 -12.30 10.28
N GLU A 50 -17.69 -12.13 11.54
CA GLU A 50 -18.30 -11.15 12.45
C GLU A 50 -18.22 -9.71 11.92
N VAL A 51 -17.25 -9.42 11.04
CA VAL A 51 -17.06 -8.08 10.50
C VAL A 51 -18.24 -7.59 9.66
N PHE A 52 -19.05 -8.50 9.12
CA PHE A 52 -20.22 -8.14 8.31
C PHE A 52 -21.30 -7.40 9.11
N SER A 53 -21.31 -7.53 10.45
CA SER A 53 -22.22 -6.74 11.28
C SER A 53 -21.82 -5.26 11.40
N GLN A 54 -20.61 -4.90 10.95
CA GLN A 54 -20.04 -3.55 10.98
C GLN A 54 -20.16 -2.83 9.61
N ILE A 55 -20.93 -3.40 8.67
CA ILE A 55 -21.14 -2.86 7.33
C ILE A 55 -22.59 -2.40 7.22
N ASP A 56 -22.79 -1.08 7.13
CA ASP A 56 -24.11 -0.44 7.10
C ASP A 56 -24.76 -0.49 5.70
N GLY A 57 -24.82 -1.69 5.12
CA GLY A 57 -25.39 -1.95 3.80
C GLY A 57 -24.56 -1.41 2.62
N ASP A 58 -25.13 -1.47 1.43
CA ASP A 58 -24.41 -1.28 0.16
C ASP A 58 -23.82 0.12 -0.04
N GLY A 59 -24.34 1.14 0.66
CA GLY A 59 -23.84 2.52 0.59
C GLY A 59 -22.64 2.80 1.48
N ALA A 60 -22.30 1.89 2.40
CA ALA A 60 -21.22 2.08 3.35
C ALA A 60 -19.85 1.87 2.69
N SER A 61 -18.97 2.87 2.81
CA SER A 61 -17.58 2.71 2.39
C SER A 61 -16.83 1.86 3.41
N TRP A 62 -16.28 0.73 2.97
CA TRP A 62 -15.44 -0.12 3.80
C TRP A 62 -14.24 0.66 4.37
N GLU A 63 -13.49 1.36 3.51
CA GLU A 63 -12.31 2.12 3.88
C GLU A 63 -12.62 3.42 4.63
N GLY A 64 -13.73 4.08 4.29
CA GLY A 64 -14.13 5.37 4.86
C GLY A 64 -14.91 5.26 6.17
N HIS A 65 -15.48 4.10 6.47
CA HIS A 65 -16.39 3.93 7.62
C HIS A 65 -15.97 2.76 8.52
N SER A 66 -16.07 1.52 8.03
CA SER A 66 -15.86 0.34 8.86
C SER A 66 -14.41 0.16 9.33
N LEU A 67 -13.41 0.40 8.48
CA LEU A 67 -11.99 0.27 8.85
C LEU A 67 -11.56 1.24 9.97
N PRO A 68 -11.90 2.55 9.92
CA PRO A 68 -11.65 3.47 11.03
C PRO A 68 -12.26 3.01 12.37
N ASP A 69 -13.49 2.50 12.35
CA ASP A 69 -14.17 2.02 13.56
C ASP A 69 -13.51 0.76 14.11
N LEU A 70 -13.18 -0.22 13.25
CA LEU A 70 -12.41 -1.40 13.64
C LEU A 70 -11.04 -1.04 14.20
N ALA A 71 -10.39 -0.01 13.67
CA ALA A 71 -9.12 0.48 14.21
C ALA A 71 -9.29 1.11 15.59
N ARG A 72 -10.29 1.98 15.75
CA ARG A 72 -10.64 2.62 17.03
C ARG A 72 -10.93 1.58 18.11
N ASP A 73 -11.60 0.49 17.74
CA ASP A 73 -12.02 -0.58 18.64
C ASP A 73 -10.94 -1.65 18.85
N GLY A 74 -9.72 -1.45 18.32
CA GLY A 74 -8.59 -2.38 18.45
C GLY A 74 -8.80 -3.72 17.74
N GLN A 75 -9.72 -3.78 16.78
CA GLN A 75 -10.07 -4.98 16.01
C GLN A 75 -9.38 -5.06 14.64
N LEU A 76 -8.61 -4.03 14.26
CA LEU A 76 -7.84 -3.97 13.02
C LEU A 76 -6.35 -4.18 13.26
N MET A 77 -5.76 -5.18 12.61
CA MET A 77 -4.31 -5.44 12.64
C MET A 77 -3.67 -5.29 11.26
N ALA A 78 -2.35 -5.07 11.25
CA ALA A 78 -1.56 -4.91 10.02
C ALA A 78 -0.50 -6.00 9.87
N TYR A 79 -0.56 -6.76 8.78
CA TYR A 79 0.52 -7.61 8.30
C TYR A 79 1.47 -6.79 7.43
N HIS A 80 2.74 -6.67 7.82
CA HIS A 80 3.71 -5.84 7.12
C HIS A 80 4.34 -6.58 5.93
N HIS A 81 3.85 -6.32 4.72
CA HIS A 81 4.41 -6.90 3.49
C HIS A 81 5.59 -6.07 2.99
N ARG A 82 6.78 -6.65 3.05
CA ARG A 82 8.05 -6.03 2.62
C ARG A 82 8.46 -6.39 1.19
N GLY A 83 7.69 -7.23 0.52
CA GLY A 83 7.97 -7.65 -0.85
C GLY A 83 7.38 -6.70 -1.88
N PHE A 84 7.39 -7.15 -3.14
CA PHE A 84 6.78 -6.41 -4.25
C PHE A 84 5.28 -6.17 -4.01
N TRP A 85 4.86 -4.92 -4.17
CA TRP A 85 3.46 -4.50 -4.18
C TRP A 85 3.32 -3.30 -5.12
N GLN A 86 2.35 -3.37 -6.04
CA GLN A 86 2.14 -2.33 -7.05
C GLN A 86 0.65 -2.29 -7.42
N PRO A 87 -0.05 -1.15 -7.21
CA PRO A 87 -1.40 -0.96 -7.71
C PRO A 87 -1.35 -0.60 -9.20
N MET A 88 -2.51 -0.64 -9.86
CA MET A 88 -2.67 -0.20 -11.24
C MET A 88 -3.71 0.91 -11.32
N ASP A 89 -3.32 2.11 -10.88
CA ASP A 89 -4.23 3.26 -10.81
C ASP A 89 -4.13 4.14 -12.07
N THR A 90 -2.97 4.11 -12.73
CA THR A 90 -2.65 4.95 -13.89
C THR A 90 -2.18 4.14 -15.09
N LEU A 91 -2.20 4.74 -16.28
CA LEU A 91 -1.62 4.14 -17.49
C LEU A 91 -0.14 3.79 -17.29
N ARG A 92 0.60 4.61 -16.54
CA ARG A 92 2.00 4.34 -16.22
C ARG A 92 2.18 3.05 -15.43
N ASP A 93 1.28 2.78 -14.47
CA ASP A 93 1.33 1.55 -13.68
C ASP A 93 1.04 0.34 -14.55
N LYS A 94 0.07 0.45 -15.47
CA LYS A 94 -0.21 -0.58 -16.49
C LYS A 94 1.05 -0.88 -17.32
N ASP A 95 1.69 0.15 -17.87
CA ASP A 95 2.90 -0.02 -18.69
C ASP A 95 4.07 -0.64 -17.91
N LEU A 96 4.18 -0.34 -16.60
CA LEU A 96 5.15 -1.00 -15.71
C LEU A 96 4.82 -2.49 -15.54
N LEU A 97 3.59 -2.81 -15.17
CA LEU A 97 3.13 -4.17 -14.92
C LEU A 97 3.22 -5.04 -16.19
N GLU A 98 2.83 -4.50 -17.35
CA GLU A 98 2.93 -5.20 -18.63
C GLU A 98 4.39 -5.48 -19.03
N ARG A 99 5.32 -4.54 -18.77
CA ARG A 99 6.75 -4.78 -19.01
C ARG A 99 7.31 -5.88 -18.10
N LEU A 100 6.95 -5.86 -16.82
CA LEU A 100 7.36 -6.90 -15.87
C LEU A 100 6.83 -8.27 -16.32
N TRP A 101 5.58 -8.34 -16.77
CA TRP A 101 4.98 -9.54 -17.33
C TRP A 101 5.68 -10.04 -18.58
N ASN A 102 5.81 -9.19 -19.60
CA ASN A 102 6.36 -9.57 -20.91
C ASN A 102 7.85 -9.92 -20.85
N SER A 103 8.59 -9.36 -19.89
CA SER A 103 10.00 -9.72 -19.66
C SER A 103 10.19 -11.01 -18.86
N GLY A 104 9.10 -11.62 -18.36
CA GLY A 104 9.17 -12.81 -17.51
C GLY A 104 9.59 -12.54 -16.06
N ASN A 105 9.69 -11.27 -15.65
CA ASN A 105 10.16 -10.85 -14.33
C ASN A 105 9.04 -10.38 -13.40
N ALA A 106 7.79 -10.79 -13.64
CA ALA A 106 6.64 -10.42 -12.81
C ALA A 106 6.73 -11.06 -11.41
N PRO A 107 7.00 -10.30 -10.33
CA PRO A 107 7.22 -10.90 -9.01
C PRO A 107 5.96 -11.51 -8.39
N TRP A 108 4.78 -11.11 -8.88
CA TRP A 108 3.50 -11.68 -8.47
C TRP A 108 3.18 -13.01 -9.15
N LYS A 109 3.93 -13.41 -10.19
CA LYS A 109 3.73 -14.68 -10.90
C LYS A 109 4.48 -15.80 -10.17
N VAL A 110 3.77 -16.52 -9.32
CA VAL A 110 4.31 -17.59 -8.45
C VAL A 110 3.70 -18.98 -8.70
N TRP A 111 3.07 -19.16 -9.86
CA TRP A 111 2.45 -20.42 -10.30
C TRP A 111 3.20 -21.05 -11.48
#